data_AF-A0A0B6Z701-F1
#
_entry.id   AF-A0A0B6Z701-F1
#
_cell.length_a   1.000
_cell.length_b   1.000
_cell.length_c   1.000
_cell.angle_alpha   90.00
_cell.angle_beta   90.00
_cell.angle_gamma   90.00
#
_symmetry.space_group_name_H-M   'P 1'
#
loop_
_entity.id
_entity.type
_entity.pdbx_description
1 polymer ?
#
loop_
_entity_poly.entity_id
_entity_poly.type
_entity_poly.pdbx_seq_one_letter_code
_entity_poly.pdbx_strand_id
1 'polypeptide(L)'
;TPYNYMQQVSTSGPPPGSFGHHHFPHNPAPHHSLHNHSLHHPAYVTSFTYPAQTSFTNLAPSIYHTGAAAAHLRSLPPSVQVFSSHPNPVMHAMLPVEVLTSSTPTTSPAHVQTSVAAIPIVQHSTYNQMQLNYLMATFRTGMLAMETLSRKVHDDRPQTKYARNPPYGEDVRWLLGVAIQLGTTFLQQFCASAVNAVVSPFVLYDLAMEAARFLARNNPTHVPTQLRSNILNSLFQKCLQMFIQCAHQRIHHISNADYDDFVSIVCNARNAFYLAPGGIVQFNELLQSLKRSKSCRKELWQRIVNGLASGSI
;
A
#
# COMPACT_ATOMS: atom_id res chain seq x y z
N THR A 1 11.66 72.27 49.71
CA THR A 1 13.14 72.28 49.58
C THR A 1 13.55 71.44 48.37
N PRO A 2 13.71 72.04 47.19
CA PRO A 2 14.35 71.40 46.03
C PRO A 2 15.87 71.58 46.08
N TYR A 3 16.63 70.73 45.37
CA TYR A 3 18.07 70.93 45.14
C TYR A 3 18.37 71.22 43.66
N ASN A 4 19.29 72.16 43.46
CA ASN A 4 19.87 72.74 42.24
C ASN A 4 21.20 73.38 42.72
N TYR A 5 22.30 73.53 41.98
CA TYR A 5 22.51 73.66 40.52
C TYR A 5 24.02 73.40 40.20
N MET A 6 24.36 72.96 38.97
CA MET A 6 25.70 73.12 38.32
C MET A 6 26.95 72.44 38.96
N GLN A 7 28.17 72.38 38.37
CA GLN A 7 28.81 73.26 37.36
C GLN A 7 29.90 72.58 36.46
N GLN A 8 30.03 73.06 35.20
CA GLN A 8 31.14 73.04 34.20
C GLN A 8 32.11 71.83 34.09
N VAL A 9 32.30 71.15 32.93
CA VAL A 9 32.80 71.56 31.57
C VAL A 9 34.33 71.64 31.45
N SER A 10 34.89 70.87 30.50
CA SER A 10 36.21 71.07 29.84
C SER A 10 36.24 70.32 28.49
N THR A 11 37.12 70.73 27.56
CA THR A 11 37.07 70.36 26.12
C THR A 11 38.44 69.89 25.57
N SER A 12 38.50 69.60 24.26
CA SER A 12 39.64 69.03 23.49
C SER A 12 39.90 67.52 23.71
N GLY A 13 40.48 66.77 22.78
CA GLY A 13 40.90 67.09 21.40
C GLY A 13 42.23 66.40 21.05
N PRO A 14 42.33 65.52 20.04
CA PRO A 14 43.53 64.70 19.82
C PRO A 14 44.65 65.43 19.02
N PRO A 15 45.93 65.30 19.41
CA PRO A 15 47.07 65.91 18.69
C PRO A 15 47.72 64.97 17.63
N PRO A 16 48.58 65.47 16.70
CA PRO A 16 49.03 64.73 15.52
C PRO A 16 50.58 64.56 15.32
N GLY A 17 50.98 63.54 14.55
CA GLY A 17 52.27 63.44 13.81
C GLY A 17 53.51 62.92 14.59
N SER A 18 54.61 62.47 13.96
CA SER A 18 54.92 62.14 12.54
C SER A 18 56.24 61.34 12.40
N PHE A 19 56.48 60.72 11.22
CA PHE A 19 57.71 60.01 10.77
C PHE A 19 57.99 58.64 11.45
N GLY A 20 58.52 57.59 10.81
CA GLY A 20 58.87 57.30 9.39
C GLY A 20 59.86 56.09 9.31
N HIS A 21 60.01 55.29 8.25
CA HIS A 21 59.32 55.21 6.94
C HIS A 21 58.50 53.88 6.78
N HIS A 22 58.66 52.89 5.88
CA HIS A 22 59.61 52.55 4.79
C HIS A 22 58.93 51.86 3.58
N HIS A 23 59.47 52.16 2.39
CA HIS A 23 59.52 51.44 1.09
C HIS A 23 58.60 50.24 0.73
N PHE A 24 57.93 50.40 -0.43
CA PHE A 24 57.47 49.32 -1.34
C PHE A 24 58.59 48.86 -2.30
N PRO A 25 58.39 47.75 -3.04
CA PRO A 25 58.15 47.90 -4.49
C PRO A 25 56.91 47.12 -5.01
N HIS A 26 56.78 46.98 -6.34
CA HIS A 26 55.52 46.76 -7.09
C HIS A 26 55.64 45.65 -8.17
N ASN A 27 54.56 45.45 -8.97
CA ASN A 27 54.52 44.76 -10.27
C ASN A 27 54.48 43.20 -10.26
N PRO A 28 54.06 42.51 -11.36
CA PRO A 28 52.79 42.65 -12.08
C PRO A 28 52.09 41.28 -12.35
N ALA A 29 50.94 41.31 -13.06
CA ALA A 29 50.31 40.12 -13.66
C ALA A 29 50.69 39.92 -15.14
N PRO A 30 50.55 38.70 -15.70
CA PRO A 30 50.51 38.44 -17.15
C PRO A 30 49.12 38.01 -17.67
N HIS A 31 48.88 38.23 -18.96
CA HIS A 31 47.71 37.77 -19.73
C HIS A 31 47.96 36.39 -20.41
N HIS A 32 47.04 35.99 -21.30
CA HIS A 32 47.05 34.84 -22.24
C HIS A 32 46.38 33.54 -21.72
N SER A 33 45.58 32.81 -22.51
CA SER A 33 45.03 33.08 -23.87
C SER A 33 43.77 32.23 -24.11
N LEU A 34 42.91 32.61 -25.06
CA LEU A 34 41.89 31.70 -25.60
C LEU A 34 42.54 30.64 -26.51
N HIS A 35 42.15 29.38 -26.36
CA HIS A 35 41.97 28.50 -27.53
C HIS A 35 40.89 27.45 -27.36
N ASN A 36 40.41 26.96 -28.50
CA ASN A 36 39.25 26.10 -28.66
C ASN A 36 39.69 24.70 -29.13
N HIS A 37 39.24 23.63 -28.47
CA HIS A 37 39.33 22.27 -29.04
C HIS A 37 38.10 21.42 -28.72
N SER A 38 37.68 20.69 -29.75
CA SER A 38 36.45 19.91 -29.87
C SER A 38 36.50 18.54 -29.20
N LEU A 39 35.33 17.88 -29.12
CA LEU A 39 35.11 16.46 -28.78
C LEU A 39 35.24 16.16 -27.26
N HIS A 40 34.53 15.20 -26.67
CA HIS A 40 33.61 14.18 -27.21
C HIS A 40 32.47 13.91 -26.20
N HIS A 41 31.29 13.46 -26.66
CA HIS A 41 30.29 12.85 -25.76
C HIS A 41 30.75 11.47 -25.29
N PRO A 42 30.23 10.97 -24.16
CA PRO A 42 29.43 9.76 -24.28
C PRO A 42 28.09 9.87 -23.54
N ALA A 43 27.01 9.48 -24.23
CA ALA A 43 25.72 9.25 -23.59
C ALA A 43 25.64 7.77 -23.14
N TYR A 44 25.41 7.53 -21.84
CA TYR A 44 25.10 6.20 -21.35
C TYR A 44 23.63 5.86 -21.62
N VAL A 45 23.37 5.28 -22.80
CA VAL A 45 22.07 4.70 -23.16
C VAL A 45 22.15 3.19 -22.95
N THR A 46 21.66 2.70 -21.81
CA THR A 46 21.59 1.26 -21.50
C THR A 46 20.43 0.59 -22.24
N SER A 47 20.67 0.19 -23.49
CA SER A 47 19.74 -0.63 -24.28
C SER A 47 19.66 -2.06 -23.72
N PHE A 48 18.56 -2.41 -23.07
CA PHE A 48 18.27 -3.80 -22.69
C PHE A 48 17.74 -4.60 -23.88
N THR A 49 18.62 -5.40 -24.49
CA THR A 49 18.24 -6.36 -25.53
C THR A 49 17.60 -7.61 -24.93
N TYR A 50 16.35 -7.89 -25.27
CA TYR A 50 15.68 -9.15 -24.93
C TYR A 50 16.28 -10.33 -25.72
N PRO A 51 16.68 -11.44 -25.07
CA PRO A 51 16.81 -12.73 -25.73
C PRO A 51 15.42 -13.29 -26.09
N ALA A 52 15.33 -14.03 -27.20
CA ALA A 52 14.06 -14.56 -27.69
C ALA A 52 13.52 -15.73 -26.85
N GLN A 53 12.22 -16.01 -27.01
CA GLN A 53 11.53 -17.13 -26.37
C GLN A 53 12.03 -18.48 -26.90
N THR A 54 12.18 -19.48 -26.02
CA THR A 54 12.26 -20.89 -26.38
C THR A 54 11.08 -21.65 -25.78
N SER A 55 10.23 -22.20 -26.65
CA SER A 55 9.07 -22.99 -26.26
C SER A 55 9.52 -24.35 -25.72
N PHE A 56 9.08 -24.73 -24.52
CA PHE A 56 9.23 -26.09 -24.02
C PHE A 56 7.88 -26.72 -23.66
N THR A 57 7.59 -27.81 -24.37
CA THR A 57 6.36 -28.59 -24.31
C THR A 57 6.39 -29.58 -23.14
N ASN A 58 5.20 -29.98 -22.68
CA ASN A 58 4.88 -31.11 -21.79
C ASN A 58 6.00 -32.11 -21.46
N LEU A 59 6.19 -32.38 -20.17
CA LEU A 59 6.67 -33.67 -19.66
C LEU A 59 5.90 -34.04 -18.39
N ALA A 60 5.56 -35.33 -18.27
CA ALA A 60 4.78 -35.92 -17.18
C ALA A 60 5.72 -36.57 -16.13
N PRO A 61 5.24 -36.93 -14.92
CA PRO A 61 6.14 -37.31 -13.81
C PRO A 61 6.61 -38.77 -13.88
N SER A 62 7.88 -38.99 -13.55
CA SER A 62 8.45 -40.33 -13.29
C SER A 62 8.85 -40.49 -11.83
N ILE A 63 8.32 -41.54 -11.21
CA ILE A 63 8.64 -41.98 -9.85
C ILE A 63 9.75 -43.03 -9.93
N TYR A 64 10.88 -42.85 -9.24
CA TYR A 64 11.72 -43.96 -8.76
C TYR A 64 12.49 -43.57 -7.48
N HIS A 65 12.64 -44.53 -6.56
CA HIS A 65 13.46 -44.43 -5.35
C HIS A 65 14.80 -45.19 -5.54
N THR A 66 15.85 -44.81 -4.82
CA THR A 66 16.54 -45.61 -3.77
C THR A 66 17.96 -45.11 -3.46
N GLY A 67 18.45 -45.37 -2.23
CA GLY A 67 19.87 -45.26 -1.86
C GLY A 67 20.40 -43.86 -1.46
N ALA A 68 21.07 -43.61 -0.34
CA ALA A 68 20.95 -43.99 1.08
C ALA A 68 22.31 -43.70 1.77
N ALA A 69 22.36 -42.80 2.77
CA ALA A 69 23.54 -42.59 3.61
C ALA A 69 23.18 -42.03 5.00
N ALA A 70 23.92 -42.49 6.02
CA ALA A 70 23.90 -42.21 7.48
C ALA A 70 23.49 -40.78 7.93
N ALA A 71 22.70 -40.55 9.01
CA ALA A 71 22.73 -41.00 10.42
C ALA A 71 23.69 -40.17 11.33
N HIS A 72 23.43 -39.87 12.62
CA HIS A 72 22.36 -40.26 13.59
C HIS A 72 21.63 -38.98 14.13
N LEU A 73 20.82 -38.85 15.20
CA LEU A 73 20.42 -39.58 16.45
C LEU A 73 18.84 -39.61 16.54
N ARG A 74 18.07 -40.09 17.54
CA ARG A 74 18.13 -40.30 19.03
C ARG A 74 18.00 -39.00 19.87
N SER A 75 17.27 -38.91 21.01
CA SER A 75 16.68 -39.93 21.91
C SER A 75 15.25 -39.63 22.43
N LEU A 76 14.58 -40.68 22.92
CA LEU A 76 13.36 -40.74 23.76
C LEU A 76 13.73 -40.76 25.29
N PRO A 77 12.83 -40.71 26.33
CA PRO A 77 11.73 -41.69 26.60
C PRO A 77 10.48 -41.10 27.39
N PRO A 78 9.69 -41.79 28.26
CA PRO A 78 8.31 -42.12 27.87
C PRO A 78 7.16 -41.99 28.94
N SER A 79 5.91 -42.12 28.44
CA SER A 79 4.71 -42.76 29.06
C SER A 79 4.29 -42.53 30.52
N VAL A 80 3.01 -42.16 30.71
CA VAL A 80 2.15 -42.56 31.85
C VAL A 80 0.88 -43.21 31.28
N GLN A 81 0.33 -44.22 31.98
CA GLN A 81 -0.82 -45.03 31.58
C GLN A 81 -1.91 -45.01 32.67
N VAL A 82 -3.18 -44.89 32.28
CA VAL A 82 -4.36 -45.16 33.15
C VAL A 82 -5.45 -45.82 32.29
N PHE A 83 -6.21 -46.76 32.87
CA PHE A 83 -7.03 -47.73 32.14
C PHE A 83 -8.50 -47.33 31.89
N SER A 84 -8.96 -47.59 30.67
CA SER A 84 -10.24 -48.17 30.24
C SER A 84 -11.56 -47.95 31.00
N SER A 85 -12.58 -47.51 30.26
CA SER A 85 -13.87 -48.24 30.13
C SER A 85 -14.59 -47.89 28.81
N HIS A 86 -15.42 -48.82 28.32
CA HIS A 86 -16.18 -48.78 27.05
C HIS A 86 -17.69 -48.48 27.34
N PRO A 87 -18.62 -48.27 26.37
CA PRO A 87 -18.54 -48.54 24.91
C PRO A 87 -19.09 -47.44 23.95
N ASN A 88 -19.03 -47.72 22.64
CA ASN A 88 -19.66 -46.96 21.56
C ASN A 88 -21.20 -47.13 21.54
N PRO A 89 -21.94 -46.33 20.75
CA PRO A 89 -22.33 -46.84 19.42
C PRO A 89 -22.09 -45.87 18.24
N VAL A 90 -22.16 -46.40 17.02
CA VAL A 90 -21.90 -45.70 15.75
C VAL A 90 -23.17 -45.04 15.20
N MET A 91 -23.05 -43.80 14.71
CA MET A 91 -24.08 -43.17 13.86
C MET A 91 -23.71 -43.36 12.38
N HIS A 92 -24.65 -43.88 11.58
CA HIS A 92 -24.57 -43.91 10.11
C HIS A 92 -25.62 -42.96 9.51
N ALA A 93 -25.31 -42.37 8.36
CA ALA A 93 -26.22 -41.46 7.67
C ALA A 93 -27.43 -42.21 7.07
N MET A 94 -28.62 -41.62 7.18
CA MET A 94 -29.89 -42.23 6.76
C MET A 94 -30.38 -41.72 5.40
N LEU A 95 -30.47 -42.64 4.43
CA LEU A 95 -31.36 -42.66 3.26
C LEU A 95 -31.54 -44.15 2.86
N PRO A 96 -32.59 -44.57 2.11
CA PRO A 96 -33.69 -43.80 1.52
C PRO A 96 -35.09 -44.28 1.99
N VAL A 97 -36.16 -43.73 1.40
CA VAL A 97 -37.48 -44.37 1.31
C VAL A 97 -38.04 -44.14 -0.10
N GLU A 98 -38.29 -45.21 -0.84
CA GLU A 98 -39.15 -45.22 -2.04
C GLU A 98 -40.23 -46.29 -1.88
N VAL A 99 -41.38 -46.09 -2.53
CA VAL A 99 -42.61 -46.85 -2.27
C VAL A 99 -42.87 -47.90 -3.36
N LEU A 100 -43.27 -49.09 -2.92
CA LEU A 100 -43.52 -50.26 -3.75
C LEU A 100 -44.78 -50.12 -4.63
N THR A 101 -44.66 -50.40 -5.93
CA THR A 101 -45.76 -50.92 -6.77
C THR A 101 -45.24 -52.02 -7.71
N SER A 102 -46.14 -52.83 -8.27
CA SER A 102 -45.83 -54.20 -8.75
C SER A 102 -46.25 -54.48 -10.19
N SER A 103 -45.46 -55.28 -10.93
CA SER A 103 -45.95 -56.31 -11.86
C SER A 103 -44.81 -57.09 -12.57
N THR A 104 -45.14 -58.30 -13.01
CA THR A 104 -44.43 -59.17 -13.97
C THR A 104 -45.50 -59.69 -14.97
N PRO A 105 -45.22 -60.41 -16.09
CA PRO A 105 -43.98 -61.14 -16.46
C PRO A 105 -43.61 -61.07 -17.99
N THR A 106 -42.96 -62.14 -18.47
CA THR A 106 -42.88 -62.65 -19.88
C THR A 106 -41.93 -62.02 -20.93
N THR A 107 -40.75 -62.64 -21.02
CA THR A 107 -40.13 -63.28 -22.22
C THR A 107 -39.88 -62.54 -23.56
N SER A 108 -38.66 -62.79 -24.06
CA SER A 108 -38.19 -62.80 -25.47
C SER A 108 -37.58 -61.50 -26.04
N PRO A 109 -36.51 -61.61 -26.88
CA PRO A 109 -35.69 -60.46 -27.27
C PRO A 109 -36.07 -59.83 -28.61
N ALA A 110 -35.94 -58.50 -28.71
CA ALA A 110 -35.99 -57.77 -29.98
C ALA A 110 -34.68 -56.99 -30.19
N HIS A 111 -34.05 -57.16 -31.35
CA HIS A 111 -32.81 -56.47 -31.71
C HIS A 111 -33.11 -55.03 -32.14
N VAL A 112 -32.65 -54.04 -31.37
CA VAL A 112 -32.69 -52.62 -31.76
C VAL A 112 -31.26 -52.09 -31.84
N GLN A 113 -30.87 -51.61 -33.03
CA GLN A 113 -29.61 -50.90 -33.24
C GLN A 113 -29.78 -49.43 -32.81
N THR A 114 -29.62 -49.15 -31.51
CA THR A 114 -29.58 -47.76 -31.04
C THR A 114 -28.24 -47.14 -31.43
N SER A 115 -28.24 -46.30 -32.46
CA SER A 115 -27.07 -45.52 -32.87
C SER A 115 -26.56 -44.68 -31.69
N VAL A 116 -25.31 -44.85 -31.30
CA VAL A 116 -24.69 -44.10 -30.21
C VAL A 116 -24.43 -42.67 -30.68
N ALA A 117 -25.44 -41.81 -30.54
CA ALA A 117 -25.31 -40.38 -30.79
C ALA A 117 -24.25 -39.80 -29.85
N ALA A 118 -23.14 -39.32 -30.42
CA ALA A 118 -22.03 -38.77 -29.65
C ALA A 118 -22.48 -37.49 -28.93
N ILE A 119 -22.78 -37.60 -27.64
CA ILE A 119 -23.07 -36.46 -26.78
C ILE A 119 -21.83 -35.54 -26.78
N PRO A 120 -21.93 -34.26 -27.19
CA PRO A 120 -20.79 -33.36 -27.20
C PRO A 120 -20.34 -33.11 -25.75
N ILE A 121 -19.14 -33.57 -25.43
CA ILE A 121 -18.56 -33.49 -24.08
C ILE A 121 -18.39 -32.02 -23.68
N VAL A 122 -18.81 -31.68 -22.46
CA VAL A 122 -18.98 -30.31 -21.97
C VAL A 122 -17.65 -29.54 -21.87
N GLN A 123 -17.25 -28.86 -22.95
CA GLN A 123 -16.02 -28.05 -23.01
C GLN A 123 -16.06 -26.77 -22.18
N HIS A 124 -17.23 -26.27 -21.77
CA HIS A 124 -17.33 -25.03 -20.98
C HIS A 124 -16.73 -25.15 -19.56
N SER A 125 -16.72 -26.33 -18.96
CA SER A 125 -16.28 -26.53 -17.58
C SER A 125 -14.77 -26.39 -17.38
N THR A 126 -13.96 -26.77 -18.38
CA THR A 126 -12.49 -26.72 -18.30
C THR A 126 -11.94 -25.30 -18.48
N TYR A 127 -12.60 -24.48 -19.31
CA TYR A 127 -12.22 -23.09 -19.54
C TYR A 127 -12.33 -22.24 -18.25
N ASN A 128 -13.44 -22.38 -17.52
CA ASN A 128 -13.63 -21.70 -16.22
C ASN A 128 -12.56 -22.10 -15.18
N GLN A 129 -12.19 -23.39 -15.12
CA GLN A 129 -11.12 -23.86 -14.23
C GLN A 129 -9.75 -23.28 -14.62
N MET A 130 -9.45 -23.19 -15.92
CA MET A 130 -8.21 -22.57 -16.41
C MET A 130 -8.14 -21.07 -16.07
N GLN A 131 -9.24 -20.34 -16.26
CA GLN A 131 -9.32 -18.92 -15.87
C GLN A 131 -9.10 -18.72 -14.36
N LEU A 132 -9.75 -19.54 -13.52
CA LEU A 132 -9.58 -19.48 -12.06
C LEU A 132 -8.12 -19.76 -11.64
N ASN A 133 -7.46 -20.72 -12.27
CA ASN A 133 -6.04 -21.03 -12.02
C ASN A 133 -5.13 -19.85 -12.39
N TYR A 134 -5.37 -19.17 -13.52
CA TYR A 134 -4.63 -17.95 -13.87
C TYR A 134 -4.89 -16.80 -12.89
N LEU A 135 -6.15 -16.57 -12.47
CA LEU A 135 -6.49 -15.53 -11.51
C LEU A 135 -5.83 -15.76 -10.14
N MET A 136 -5.81 -17.02 -9.69
CA MET A 136 -5.10 -17.47 -8.49
C MET A 136 -3.57 -17.30 -8.59
N ALA A 137 -2.97 -17.58 -9.74
CA ALA A 137 -1.55 -17.35 -9.97
C ALA A 137 -1.20 -15.85 -9.97
N THR A 138 -1.99 -15.03 -10.66
CA THR A 138 -1.89 -13.57 -10.67
C THR A 138 -1.93 -12.99 -9.25
N PHE A 139 -2.92 -13.40 -8.43
CA PHE A 139 -3.02 -12.94 -7.05
C PHE A 139 -1.77 -13.29 -6.22
N ARG A 140 -1.28 -14.53 -6.32
CA ARG A 140 -0.07 -14.97 -5.59
C ARG A 140 1.16 -14.13 -5.97
N THR A 141 1.37 -13.88 -7.27
CA THR A 141 2.47 -13.03 -7.75
C THR A 141 2.31 -11.58 -7.29
N GLY A 142 1.09 -11.03 -7.33
CA GLY A 142 0.78 -9.70 -6.82
C GLY A 142 1.05 -9.56 -5.31
N MET A 143 0.75 -10.59 -4.52
CA MET A 143 1.04 -10.60 -3.08
C MET A 143 2.56 -10.60 -2.78
N LEU A 144 3.37 -11.30 -3.58
CA LEU A 144 4.84 -11.23 -3.50
C LEU A 144 5.39 -9.85 -3.91
N ALA A 145 4.74 -9.18 -4.88
CA ALA A 145 5.05 -7.80 -5.23
C ALA A 145 4.69 -6.84 -4.08
N MET A 146 3.56 -7.02 -3.42
CA MET A 146 3.15 -6.25 -2.23
C MET A 146 4.12 -6.44 -1.05
N GLU A 147 4.61 -7.66 -0.82
CA GLU A 147 5.64 -7.95 0.18
C GLU A 147 7.00 -7.29 -0.15
N THR A 148 7.29 -7.11 -1.44
CA THR A 148 8.47 -6.39 -1.91
C THR A 148 8.29 -4.87 -1.82
N LEU A 149 7.06 -4.38 -1.98
CA LEU A 149 6.68 -2.99 -1.75
C LEU A 149 6.75 -2.63 -0.26
N SER A 150 6.26 -3.49 0.65
CA SER A 150 6.27 -3.26 2.10
C SER A 150 7.69 -3.13 2.68
N ARG A 151 8.68 -3.79 2.08
CA ARG A 151 10.10 -3.50 2.34
C ARG A 151 10.46 -2.07 1.91
N LYS A 152 10.30 -1.75 0.62
CA LYS A 152 10.73 -0.47 0.01
C LYS A 152 10.09 0.78 0.63
N VAL A 153 8.83 0.72 1.08
CA VAL A 153 8.16 1.89 1.71
C VAL A 153 8.75 2.31 3.06
N HIS A 154 9.72 1.55 3.60
CA HIS A 154 10.53 2.01 4.73
C HIS A 154 11.76 2.81 4.28
N ASP A 155 12.40 2.45 3.16
CA ASP A 155 13.62 3.10 2.65
C ASP A 155 13.40 4.44 1.92
N ASP A 156 12.23 4.64 1.29
CA ASP A 156 11.96 5.82 0.45
C ASP A 156 12.11 7.18 1.17
N ARG A 157 12.35 8.27 0.42
CA ARG A 157 12.37 9.63 0.99
C ARG A 157 10.96 10.06 1.45
N PRO A 158 10.78 10.68 2.64
CA PRO A 158 9.47 11.09 3.15
C PRO A 158 8.64 12.02 2.26
N GLN A 159 9.27 12.72 1.31
CA GLN A 159 8.60 13.64 0.38
C GLN A 159 7.84 12.91 -0.74
N THR A 160 8.35 11.77 -1.24
CA THR A 160 7.68 10.96 -2.27
C THR A 160 6.67 9.97 -1.70
N LYS A 161 6.85 9.50 -0.46
CA LYS A 161 5.98 8.48 0.19
C LYS A 161 4.49 8.82 0.18
N TYR A 162 4.13 10.09 0.40
CA TYR A 162 2.75 10.53 0.56
C TYR A 162 2.11 11.14 -0.70
N ALA A 163 2.70 10.95 -1.88
CA ALA A 163 2.14 11.42 -3.15
C ALA A 163 0.70 10.92 -3.36
N ARG A 164 -0.16 11.76 -3.95
CA ARG A 164 -1.55 11.39 -4.29
C ARG A 164 -1.61 10.23 -5.27
N ASN A 165 -0.79 10.30 -6.31
CA ASN A 165 -0.63 9.28 -7.35
C ASN A 165 0.81 8.71 -7.30
N PRO A 166 1.13 7.79 -6.37
CA PRO A 166 2.43 7.14 -6.35
C PRO A 166 2.55 6.15 -7.52
N PRO A 167 3.76 5.84 -8.04
CA PRO A 167 3.92 4.96 -9.21
C PRO A 167 3.27 3.58 -9.07
N TYR A 168 3.26 3.01 -7.86
CA TYR A 168 2.62 1.71 -7.57
C TYR A 168 1.09 1.76 -7.46
N GLY A 169 0.48 2.95 -7.50
CA GLY A 169 -0.94 3.14 -7.16
C GLY A 169 -1.92 2.45 -8.12
N GLU A 170 -1.55 2.35 -9.40
CA GLU A 170 -2.31 1.64 -10.42
C GLU A 170 -2.33 0.12 -10.13
N ASP A 171 -1.14 -0.48 -9.98
CA ASP A 171 -0.96 -1.93 -9.79
C ASP A 171 -1.68 -2.43 -8.53
N VAL A 172 -1.60 -1.67 -7.44
CA VAL A 172 -2.24 -2.04 -6.16
C VAL A 172 -3.77 -1.93 -6.25
N ARG A 173 -4.30 -0.92 -6.97
CA ARG A 173 -5.75 -0.84 -7.26
C ARG A 173 -6.22 -1.98 -8.17
N TRP A 174 -5.41 -2.38 -9.16
CA TRP A 174 -5.72 -3.52 -10.01
C TRP A 174 -5.70 -4.86 -9.25
N LEU A 175 -4.72 -5.05 -8.36
CA LEU A 175 -4.62 -6.24 -7.51
C LEU A 175 -5.80 -6.36 -6.52
N LEU A 176 -6.36 -5.24 -6.04
CA LEU A 176 -7.62 -5.25 -5.29
C LEU A 176 -8.78 -5.79 -6.15
N GLY A 177 -8.86 -5.42 -7.43
CA GLY A 177 -9.84 -5.97 -8.36
C GLY A 177 -9.72 -7.49 -8.52
N VAL A 178 -8.49 -8.01 -8.63
CA VAL A 178 -8.22 -9.47 -8.64
C VAL A 178 -8.65 -10.12 -7.33
N ALA A 179 -8.34 -9.51 -6.18
CA ALA A 179 -8.74 -10.01 -4.86
C ALA A 179 -10.27 -10.05 -4.68
N ILE A 180 -10.98 -9.04 -5.20
CA ILE A 180 -12.44 -8.95 -5.21
C ILE A 180 -13.06 -10.07 -6.07
N GLN A 181 -12.50 -10.35 -7.25
CA GLN A 181 -12.96 -11.45 -8.12
C GLN A 181 -12.78 -12.83 -7.48
N LEU A 182 -11.70 -13.03 -6.71
CA LEU A 182 -11.47 -14.27 -5.95
C LEU A 182 -12.29 -14.36 -4.65
N GLY A 183 -12.83 -13.24 -4.15
CA GLY A 183 -13.76 -13.19 -3.03
C GLY A 183 -13.16 -12.78 -1.67
N THR A 184 -14.00 -12.81 -0.64
CA THR A 184 -13.74 -12.18 0.68
C THR A 184 -12.47 -12.65 1.37
N THR A 185 -12.10 -13.93 1.26
CA THR A 185 -10.86 -14.48 1.83
C THR A 185 -9.61 -13.84 1.23
N PHE A 186 -9.60 -13.63 -0.09
CA PHE A 186 -8.48 -13.02 -0.82
C PHE A 186 -8.45 -11.51 -0.61
N LEU A 187 -9.61 -10.86 -0.54
CA LEU A 187 -9.74 -9.48 -0.10
C LEU A 187 -9.14 -9.26 1.31
N GLN A 188 -9.42 -10.15 2.27
CA GLN A 188 -8.86 -10.06 3.62
C GLN A 188 -7.33 -10.22 3.62
N GLN A 189 -6.79 -11.14 2.83
CA GLN A 189 -5.34 -11.30 2.65
C GLN A 189 -4.70 -10.04 2.03
N PHE A 190 -5.33 -9.49 0.98
CA PHE A 190 -4.90 -8.24 0.35
C PHE A 190 -4.88 -7.08 1.35
N CYS A 191 -5.96 -6.86 2.12
CA CYS A 191 -6.05 -5.79 3.11
C CYS A 191 -4.97 -5.90 4.20
N ALA A 192 -4.67 -7.12 4.68
CA ALA A 192 -3.61 -7.35 5.66
C ALA A 192 -2.20 -7.01 5.10
N SER A 193 -1.96 -7.27 3.81
CA SER A 193 -0.71 -6.87 3.15
C SER A 193 -0.65 -5.35 2.88
N ALA A 194 -1.75 -4.76 2.39
CA ALA A 194 -1.84 -3.34 2.06
C ALA A 194 -1.60 -2.39 3.25
N VAL A 195 -1.98 -2.79 4.47
CA VAL A 195 -1.64 -2.06 5.72
C VAL A 195 -0.13 -1.86 5.89
N ASN A 196 0.69 -2.77 5.36
CA ASN A 196 2.15 -2.75 5.47
C ASN A 196 2.82 -2.25 4.18
N ALA A 197 2.19 -2.47 3.02
CA ALA A 197 2.72 -2.12 1.71
C ALA A 197 2.39 -0.69 1.24
N VAL A 198 1.30 -0.07 1.73
CA VAL A 198 0.82 1.23 1.23
C VAL A 198 0.99 2.32 2.28
N VAL A 199 1.57 3.45 1.85
CA VAL A 199 1.81 4.64 2.70
C VAL A 199 1.12 5.91 2.18
N SER A 200 0.70 5.96 0.91
CA SER A 200 -0.14 7.07 0.42
C SER A 200 -1.54 6.98 1.03
N PRO A 201 -2.03 8.01 1.75
CA PRO A 201 -3.37 8.00 2.32
C PRO A 201 -4.46 8.02 1.25
N PHE A 202 -4.18 8.55 0.07
CA PHE A 202 -5.12 8.59 -1.05
C PHE A 202 -5.36 7.20 -1.62
N VAL A 203 -4.29 6.46 -1.91
CA VAL A 203 -4.41 5.06 -2.34
C VAL A 203 -5.07 4.19 -1.25
N LEU A 204 -4.72 4.39 0.03
CA LEU A 204 -5.39 3.69 1.15
C LEU A 204 -6.89 4.00 1.22
N TYR A 205 -7.30 5.24 0.96
CA TYR A 205 -8.71 5.65 0.94
C TYR A 205 -9.45 5.00 -0.22
N ASP A 206 -8.91 5.06 -1.44
CA ASP A 206 -9.52 4.47 -2.64
C ASP A 206 -9.70 2.96 -2.48
N LEU A 207 -8.66 2.25 -1.99
CA LEU A 207 -8.71 0.81 -1.72
C LEU A 207 -9.76 0.46 -0.66
N ALA A 208 -9.80 1.20 0.46
CA ALA A 208 -10.76 0.94 1.53
C ALA A 208 -12.21 1.23 1.10
N MET A 209 -12.44 2.30 0.33
CA MET A 209 -13.75 2.65 -0.20
C MET A 209 -14.25 1.63 -1.23
N GLU A 210 -13.39 1.15 -2.14
CA GLU A 210 -13.78 0.17 -3.15
C GLU A 210 -14.05 -1.21 -2.54
N ALA A 211 -13.18 -1.65 -1.62
CA ALA A 211 -13.44 -2.86 -0.84
C ALA A 211 -14.73 -2.76 -0.01
N ALA A 212 -15.04 -1.57 0.54
CA ALA A 212 -16.27 -1.34 1.28
C ALA A 212 -17.53 -1.35 0.37
N ARG A 213 -17.46 -0.87 -0.87
CA ARG A 213 -18.55 -1.00 -1.87
C ARG A 213 -18.83 -2.45 -2.19
N PHE A 214 -17.78 -3.25 -2.43
CA PHE A 214 -17.91 -4.69 -2.66
C PHE A 214 -18.57 -5.41 -1.47
N LEU A 215 -18.06 -5.22 -0.24
CA LEU A 215 -18.67 -5.82 0.96
C LEU A 215 -20.09 -5.30 1.23
N ALA A 216 -20.41 -4.07 0.82
CA ALA A 216 -21.75 -3.49 0.89
C ALA A 216 -22.68 -3.96 -0.24
N ARG A 217 -22.20 -4.83 -1.15
CA ARG A 217 -22.92 -5.30 -2.34
C ARG A 217 -23.47 -4.14 -3.18
N ASN A 218 -22.65 -3.10 -3.34
CA ASN A 218 -22.94 -1.81 -4.00
C ASN A 218 -24.05 -0.96 -3.36
N ASN A 219 -24.52 -1.28 -2.14
CA ASN A 219 -25.47 -0.42 -1.42
C ASN A 219 -24.73 0.68 -0.61
N PRO A 220 -24.80 1.97 -1.00
CA PRO A 220 -23.99 3.02 -0.40
C PRO A 220 -24.28 3.25 1.10
N THR A 221 -25.48 2.93 1.58
CA THR A 221 -25.84 3.13 3.00
C THR A 221 -25.02 2.26 3.96
N HIS A 222 -24.52 1.11 3.48
CA HIS A 222 -23.74 0.17 4.30
C HIS A 222 -22.23 0.45 4.25
N VAL A 223 -21.72 1.28 3.32
CA VAL A 223 -20.28 1.55 3.16
C VAL A 223 -19.61 2.03 4.47
N PRO A 224 -20.16 2.99 5.25
CA PRO A 224 -19.58 3.39 6.53
C PRO A 224 -19.53 2.26 7.57
N THR A 225 -20.45 1.28 7.48
CA THR A 225 -20.45 0.09 8.34
C THR A 225 -19.41 -0.93 7.88
N GLN A 226 -19.21 -1.11 6.57
CA GLN A 226 -18.21 -2.04 6.04
C GLN A 226 -16.76 -1.58 6.31
N LEU A 227 -16.51 -0.26 6.31
CA LEU A 227 -15.21 0.30 6.73
C LEU A 227 -14.84 -0.05 8.19
N ARG A 228 -15.83 -0.41 9.01
CA ARG A 228 -15.67 -0.81 10.43
C ARG A 228 -15.65 -2.33 10.61
N SER A 229 -15.77 -3.11 9.52
CA SER A 229 -15.68 -4.57 9.56
C SER A 229 -14.27 -5.05 9.90
N ASN A 230 -14.14 -6.27 10.43
CA ASN A 230 -12.85 -6.88 10.75
C ASN A 230 -11.91 -7.04 9.52
N ILE A 231 -12.46 -6.99 8.30
CA ILE A 231 -11.70 -7.07 7.05
C ILE A 231 -11.05 -5.72 6.71
N LEU A 232 -11.75 -4.59 6.96
CA LEU A 232 -11.33 -3.27 6.49
C LEU A 232 -10.87 -2.31 7.59
N ASN A 233 -11.25 -2.52 8.85
CA ASN A 233 -10.96 -1.58 9.94
C ASN A 233 -9.44 -1.29 10.03
N SER A 234 -8.58 -2.30 10.02
CA SER A 234 -7.12 -2.09 10.07
C SER A 234 -6.58 -1.29 8.88
N LEU A 235 -7.13 -1.49 7.67
CA LEU A 235 -6.77 -0.73 6.47
C LEU A 235 -7.25 0.73 6.57
N PHE A 236 -8.45 0.94 7.09
CA PHE A 236 -9.02 2.27 7.24
C PHE A 236 -8.39 3.08 8.38
N GLN A 237 -8.08 2.47 9.53
CA GLN A 237 -7.29 3.13 10.58
C GLN A 237 -5.88 3.51 10.06
N LYS A 238 -5.24 2.64 9.26
CA LYS A 238 -3.98 2.97 8.57
C LYS A 238 -4.15 4.16 7.61
N CYS A 239 -5.25 4.24 6.88
CA CYS A 239 -5.58 5.40 6.02
C CYS A 239 -5.62 6.72 6.82
N LEU A 240 -6.35 6.75 7.95
CA LEU A 240 -6.46 7.92 8.81
C LEU A 240 -5.10 8.32 9.42
N GLN A 241 -4.33 7.33 9.88
CA GLN A 241 -2.97 7.54 10.38
C GLN A 241 -2.06 8.15 9.30
N MET A 242 -2.12 7.68 8.05
CA MET A 242 -1.33 8.23 6.95
C MET A 242 -1.79 9.63 6.54
N PHE A 243 -3.06 10.00 6.70
CA PHE A 243 -3.50 11.40 6.52
C PHE A 243 -2.88 12.33 7.56
N ILE A 244 -2.84 11.92 8.85
CA ILE A 244 -2.17 12.68 9.92
C ILE A 244 -0.67 12.85 9.61
N GLN A 245 0.03 11.76 9.24
CA GLN A 245 1.46 11.79 8.93
C GLN A 245 1.76 12.63 7.67
N CYS A 246 0.95 12.50 6.61
CA CYS A 246 1.07 13.31 5.40
C CYS A 246 0.92 14.81 5.69
N ALA A 247 -0.12 15.19 6.43
CA ALA A 247 -0.36 16.60 6.79
C ALA A 247 0.78 17.18 7.64
N HIS A 248 1.28 16.43 8.63
CA HIS A 248 2.45 16.85 9.42
C HIS A 248 3.74 16.96 8.58
N GLN A 249 4.01 16.00 7.70
CA GLN A 249 5.21 16.03 6.86
C GLN A 249 5.17 17.16 5.83
N ARG A 250 4.01 17.42 5.22
CA ARG A 250 3.82 18.51 4.25
C ARG A 250 3.94 19.88 4.93
N ILE A 251 3.28 20.12 6.07
CA ILE A 251 3.30 21.45 6.71
C ILE A 251 4.71 21.85 7.19
N HIS A 252 5.58 20.89 7.54
CA HIS A 252 6.98 21.19 7.90
C HIS A 252 7.80 21.75 6.73
N HIS A 253 7.44 21.43 5.48
CA HIS A 253 8.22 21.77 4.27
C HIS A 253 7.40 22.57 3.25
N ILE A 254 6.38 23.30 3.71
CA ILE A 254 5.39 23.96 2.85
C ILE A 254 5.89 25.32 2.31
N SER A 255 5.78 25.53 0.99
CA SER A 255 5.95 26.84 0.34
C SER A 255 4.60 27.49 0.05
N ASN A 256 4.58 28.76 -0.35
CA ASN A 256 3.34 29.44 -0.76
C ASN A 256 2.67 28.78 -1.97
N ALA A 257 3.42 28.09 -2.85
CA ALA A 257 2.88 27.38 -4.01
C ALA A 257 2.19 26.06 -3.65
N ASP A 258 2.47 25.51 -2.45
CA ASP A 258 1.85 24.29 -1.95
C ASP A 258 0.49 24.54 -1.27
N TYR A 259 0.08 25.79 -1.06
CA TYR A 259 -1.02 26.12 -0.14
C TYR A 259 -2.35 25.48 -0.54
N ASP A 260 -2.70 25.49 -1.83
CA ASP A 260 -4.00 24.99 -2.29
C ASP A 260 -4.03 23.45 -2.38
N ASP A 261 -2.89 22.82 -2.72
CA ASP A 261 -2.70 21.37 -2.58
C ASP A 261 -2.81 20.95 -1.10
N PHE A 262 -2.16 21.67 -0.18
CA PHE A 262 -2.23 21.37 1.25
C PHE A 262 -3.64 21.50 1.82
N VAL A 263 -4.40 22.53 1.42
CA VAL A 263 -5.82 22.67 1.78
C VAL A 263 -6.63 21.50 1.23
N SER A 264 -6.36 21.05 0.00
CA SER A 264 -6.95 19.82 -0.55
C SER A 264 -6.60 18.58 0.28
N ILE A 265 -5.34 18.40 0.72
CA ILE A 265 -4.94 17.29 1.61
C ILE A 265 -5.76 17.31 2.90
N VAL A 266 -5.88 18.46 3.57
CA VAL A 266 -6.63 18.60 4.84
C VAL A 266 -8.14 18.36 4.65
N CYS A 267 -8.72 18.80 3.53
CA CYS A 267 -10.14 18.60 3.26
C CYS A 267 -10.44 17.16 2.79
N ASN A 268 -9.52 16.49 2.08
CA ASN A 268 -9.62 15.05 1.79
C ASN A 268 -9.54 14.24 3.09
N ALA A 269 -8.61 14.61 3.99
CA ALA A 269 -8.50 13.99 5.31
C ALA A 269 -9.81 14.11 6.11
N ARG A 270 -10.42 15.31 6.17
CA ARG A 270 -11.74 15.53 6.80
C ARG A 270 -12.76 14.49 6.31
N ASN A 271 -12.89 14.36 4.99
CA ASN A 271 -13.91 13.50 4.39
C ASN A 271 -13.71 12.01 4.79
N ALA A 272 -12.45 11.55 4.94
CA ALA A 272 -12.16 10.23 5.49
C ALA A 272 -12.47 10.13 7.00
N PHE A 273 -12.07 11.12 7.80
CA PHE A 273 -12.32 11.13 9.26
C PHE A 273 -13.80 11.11 9.63
N TYR A 274 -14.68 11.73 8.82
CA TYR A 274 -16.14 11.71 9.04
C TYR A 274 -16.77 10.30 8.91
N LEU A 275 -16.10 9.34 8.28
CA LEU A 275 -16.59 7.97 8.15
C LEU A 275 -16.25 7.10 9.38
N ALA A 276 -15.30 7.51 10.22
CA ALA A 276 -14.80 6.73 11.34
C ALA A 276 -15.48 7.06 12.70
N PRO A 277 -15.75 6.07 13.56
CA PRO A 277 -16.15 6.34 14.95
C PRO A 277 -15.08 7.17 15.66
N GLY A 278 -15.47 8.29 16.27
CA GLY A 278 -14.53 9.21 16.92
C GLY A 278 -13.58 9.97 15.97
N GLY A 279 -13.67 9.77 14.65
CA GLY A 279 -12.75 10.40 13.69
C GLY A 279 -12.82 11.93 13.67
N ILE A 280 -13.98 12.51 14.02
CA ILE A 280 -14.14 13.96 14.23
C ILE A 280 -13.22 14.49 15.33
N VAL A 281 -12.99 13.72 16.40
CA VAL A 281 -12.09 14.10 17.50
C VAL A 281 -10.64 14.11 17.00
N GLN A 282 -10.21 13.02 16.35
CA GLN A 282 -8.88 12.91 15.75
C GLN A 282 -8.60 14.01 14.71
N PHE A 283 -9.60 14.38 13.91
CA PHE A 283 -9.49 15.47 12.93
C PHE A 283 -9.38 16.84 13.62
N ASN A 284 -10.12 17.08 14.70
CA ASN A 284 -9.98 18.32 15.49
C ASN A 284 -8.62 18.40 16.20
N GLU A 285 -8.08 17.28 16.69
CA GLU A 285 -6.73 17.19 17.24
C GLU A 285 -5.67 17.51 16.17
N LEU A 286 -5.83 16.98 14.95
CA LEU A 286 -4.99 17.31 13.79
C LEU A 286 -5.09 18.80 13.42
N LEU A 287 -6.28 19.40 13.38
CA LEU A 287 -6.40 20.84 13.13
C LEU A 287 -5.72 21.67 14.23
N GLN A 288 -5.80 21.25 15.50
CA GLN A 288 -5.10 21.91 16.61
C GLN A 288 -3.57 21.68 16.58
N SER A 289 -3.07 20.57 16.05
CA SER A 289 -1.63 20.33 15.90
C SER A 289 -1.07 21.14 14.71
N LEU A 290 -1.77 21.15 13.57
CA LEU A 290 -1.41 21.95 12.39
C LEU A 290 -1.41 23.46 12.71
N LYS A 291 -2.44 23.97 13.39
CA LYS A 291 -2.52 25.39 13.81
C LYS A 291 -1.37 25.83 14.71
N ARG A 292 -0.76 24.92 15.46
CA ARG A 292 0.41 25.17 16.34
C ARG A 292 1.75 25.04 15.61
N SER A 293 1.78 24.59 14.36
CA SER A 293 3.00 24.52 13.56
C SER A 293 3.53 25.92 13.23
N LYS A 294 4.84 26.14 13.37
CA LYS A 294 5.50 27.42 13.01
C LYS A 294 5.32 27.79 11.53
N SER A 295 5.11 26.79 10.66
CA SER A 295 4.84 26.99 9.24
C SER A 295 3.38 27.36 8.94
N CYS A 296 2.45 27.20 9.90
CA CYS A 296 1.04 27.53 9.74
C CYS A 296 0.79 29.04 9.84
N ARG A 297 1.20 29.77 8.80
CA ARG A 297 0.99 31.22 8.70
C ARG A 297 -0.51 31.55 8.67
N LYS A 298 -0.86 32.76 9.13
CA LYS A 298 -2.25 33.25 9.19
C LYS A 298 -3.02 33.05 7.88
N GLU A 299 -2.39 33.34 6.74
CA GLU A 299 -3.00 33.15 5.42
C GLU A 299 -3.35 31.68 5.15
N LEU A 300 -2.40 30.76 5.33
CA LEU A 300 -2.62 29.32 5.17
C LEU A 300 -3.74 28.82 6.10
N TRP A 301 -3.74 29.26 7.36
CA TRP A 301 -4.81 28.93 8.30
C TRP A 301 -6.18 29.45 7.83
N GLN A 302 -6.25 30.66 7.28
CA GLN A 302 -7.48 31.19 6.68
C GLN A 302 -7.92 30.37 5.45
N ARG A 303 -7.00 29.97 4.57
CA ARG A 303 -7.34 29.09 3.43
C ARG A 303 -7.86 27.72 3.89
N ILE A 304 -7.26 27.12 4.93
CA ILE A 304 -7.74 25.86 5.53
C ILE A 304 -9.16 26.02 6.08
N VAL A 305 -9.42 27.05 6.90
CA VAL A 305 -10.76 27.29 7.47
C VAL A 305 -11.79 27.54 6.36
N ASN A 306 -11.44 28.30 5.31
CA ASN A 306 -12.33 28.59 4.19
C ASN A 306 -12.66 27.32 3.37
N GLY A 307 -11.67 26.48 3.05
CA GLY A 307 -11.89 25.21 2.33
C GLY A 307 -12.70 24.19 3.13
N LEU A 308 -12.57 24.21 4.46
CA LEU A 308 -13.41 23.39 5.33
C LEU A 308 -14.85 23.93 5.40
N ALA A 309 -15.03 25.27 5.40
CA ALA A 309 -16.34 25.91 5.45
C ALA A 309 -17.13 25.82 4.12
N SER A 310 -16.46 25.84 2.97
CA SER A 310 -17.11 25.75 1.66
C SER A 310 -17.66 24.36 1.32
N GLY A 311 -17.32 23.34 2.11
CA GLY A 311 -17.72 21.94 1.89
C GLY A 311 -16.98 21.24 0.74
N SER A 312 -16.57 21.98 -0.28
CA SER A 312 -16.10 21.51 -1.59
C SER A 312 -14.67 20.95 -1.61
N ILE A 313 -14.54 19.76 -2.19
CA ILE A 313 -13.50 19.41 -3.18
C ILE A 313 -14.23 18.71 -4.32
#